data_AF-A0A484ZA74-F1
#
_entry.id   AF-A0A484ZA74-F1
#
_cell.length_a   1.000
_cell.length_b   1.000
_cell.length_c   1.000
_cell.angle_alpha   90.00
_cell.angle_beta   90.00
_cell.angle_gamma   90.00
#
_symmetry.space_group_name_H-M   'P 1'
#
loop_
_entity.id
_entity.type
_entity.pdbx_description
1 polymer ?
#
loop_
_entity_poly.entity_id
_entity_poly.type
_entity_poly.pdbx_seq_one_letter_code
_entity_poly.pdbx_strand_id
1 'polypeptide(L)'
;MGRDQTALIRGAYACVAMIIGHGMVAFRDPNGIRPLVLGKRDLGDGRTEYMVASESVALDTLGFEFLRDVAPGEAVYITEKGQLFTRQCADNPVSNPCLFEYVYFARPDSFIDKISVYSARVNMGTKLGEKIAREWDDLDIDVVIPHPGNLLRYRAGNRPVFWTSRTVRVL
;
A
#
# COMPACT_ATOMS: atom_id res chain seq x y z
N MET A 1 9.11 34.72 -0.96
CA MET A 1 8.47 33.77 -1.89
C MET A 1 9.27 32.47 -1.77
N GLY A 2 8.85 31.56 -0.88
CA GLY A 2 9.62 30.36 -0.55
C GLY A 2 9.59 29.37 -1.71
N ARG A 3 10.76 28.91 -2.15
CA ARG A 3 10.84 27.85 -3.16
C ARG A 3 10.28 26.58 -2.55
N ASP A 4 9.31 25.96 -3.21
CA ASP A 4 8.79 24.67 -2.79
C ASP A 4 9.93 23.64 -2.84
N GLN A 5 10.16 22.92 -1.75
CA GLN A 5 11.26 21.96 -1.71
C GLN A 5 11.02 20.77 -2.65
N THR A 6 9.74 20.43 -2.88
CA THR A 6 9.33 19.42 -3.87
C THR A 6 9.75 19.81 -5.30
N ALA A 7 9.96 21.10 -5.59
CA ALA A 7 10.40 21.56 -6.90
C ALA A 7 11.91 21.38 -7.14
N LEU A 8 12.71 21.19 -6.08
CA LEU A 8 14.17 21.05 -6.18
C LEU A 8 14.62 19.59 -6.25
N ILE A 9 13.94 18.69 -5.53
CA ILE A 9 14.25 17.26 -5.51
C ILE A 9 13.43 16.50 -6.56
N ARG A 10 14.04 15.52 -7.22
CA ARG A 10 13.35 14.62 -8.16
C ARG A 10 13.59 13.18 -7.73
N GLY A 11 12.52 12.40 -7.62
CA GLY A 11 12.58 11.00 -7.21
C GLY A 11 11.27 10.53 -6.57
N ALA A 12 11.36 9.40 -5.89
CA ALA A 12 10.26 8.78 -5.16
C ALA A 12 10.55 8.84 -3.66
N TYR A 13 9.63 9.38 -2.87
CA TYR A 13 9.84 9.59 -1.44
C TYR A 13 8.52 9.64 -0.67
N ALA A 14 8.55 9.07 0.53
CA ALA A 14 7.57 9.27 1.57
C ALA A 14 8.37 9.67 2.82
N CYS A 15 8.12 10.88 3.32
CA CYS A 15 8.95 11.47 4.36
C CYS A 15 8.09 11.86 5.57
N VAL A 16 8.68 11.73 6.75
CA VAL A 16 8.17 12.26 8.01
C VAL A 16 9.31 13.01 8.70
N ALA A 17 9.01 14.18 9.26
CA ALA A 17 9.96 15.00 9.99
C ALA A 17 9.28 15.72 11.16
N MET A 18 10.06 16.10 12.16
CA MET A 18 9.60 16.91 13.29
C MET A 18 10.34 18.24 13.30
N ILE A 19 9.61 19.30 13.63
CA ILE A 19 10.13 20.67 13.77
C ILE A 19 9.87 21.08 15.22
N ILE A 20 10.96 21.31 15.97
CA ILE A 20 10.92 21.68 17.39
C ILE A 20 10.08 22.94 17.58
N GLY A 21 9.12 22.91 18.51
CA GLY A 21 8.24 24.05 18.82
C GLY A 21 7.12 24.28 17.81
N HIS A 22 6.93 23.36 16.86
CA HIS A 22 5.91 23.44 15.82
C HIS A 22 5.07 22.15 15.76
N GLY A 23 5.70 21.02 15.43
CA GLY A 23 5.03 19.74 15.32
C GLY A 23 5.64 18.80 14.27
N MET A 24 4.83 17.87 13.79
CA MET A 24 5.21 16.83 12.81
C MET A 24 4.71 17.20 11.41
N VAL A 25 5.57 17.01 10.40
CA VAL A 25 5.20 17.09 8.99
C VAL A 25 5.41 15.73 8.32
N ALA A 26 4.54 15.37 7.39
CA ALA A 26 4.69 14.20 6.54
C ALA A 26 4.31 14.56 5.11
N PHE A 27 5.04 14.08 4.11
CA PHE A 27 4.75 14.42 2.72
C PHE A 27 5.17 13.32 1.75
N ARG A 28 4.48 13.28 0.61
CA ARG A 28 4.64 12.24 -0.42
C ARG A 28 5.11 12.87 -1.74
N ASP A 29 5.86 12.10 -2.54
CA ASP A 29 6.30 12.56 -3.85
C ASP A 29 5.12 12.89 -4.80
N PRO A 30 5.29 13.80 -5.79
CA PRO A 30 4.21 14.22 -6.69
C PRO A 30 3.61 13.10 -7.54
N ASN A 31 4.35 11.99 -7.70
CA ASN A 31 3.92 10.81 -8.44
C ASN A 31 3.29 9.74 -7.53
N GLY A 32 3.24 9.95 -6.21
CA GLY A 32 2.67 8.98 -5.28
C GLY A 32 3.36 7.62 -5.30
N ILE A 33 4.65 7.54 -5.64
CA ILE A 33 5.32 6.26 -5.89
C ILE A 33 5.48 5.48 -4.59
N ARG A 34 5.95 6.12 -3.52
CA ARG A 34 6.14 5.48 -2.21
C ARG A 34 4.88 5.55 -1.37
N PRO A 35 4.46 4.47 -0.70
CA PRO A 35 3.24 4.46 0.09
C PRO A 35 3.40 5.29 1.36
N LEU A 36 2.34 6.00 1.74
CA LEU A 36 2.26 6.76 2.98
C LEU A 36 0.79 6.90 3.38
N VAL A 37 0.43 6.42 4.56
CA VAL A 37 -0.93 6.45 5.10
C VAL A 37 -1.01 7.32 6.34
N LEU A 38 -2.19 7.91 6.56
CA LEU A 38 -2.52 8.71 7.74
C LEU A 38 -3.61 7.98 8.54
N GLY A 39 -3.40 7.90 9.84
CA GLY A 39 -4.38 7.40 10.81
C GLY A 39 -4.58 8.37 11.97
N LYS A 40 -5.66 8.16 12.72
CA LYS A 40 -5.97 8.89 13.94
C LYS A 40 -6.40 7.98 15.08
N ARG A 41 -6.33 8.45 16.31
CA ARG A 41 -6.88 7.77 17.48
C ARG A 41 -7.47 8.80 18.43
N ASP A 42 -8.76 8.66 18.72
CA ASP A 42 -9.46 9.53 19.67
C ASP A 42 -9.28 9.00 21.10
N LEU A 43 -8.79 9.84 22.02
CA LEU A 43 -8.46 9.44 23.40
C LEU A 43 -9.64 9.54 24.39
N GLY A 44 -10.82 9.94 23.91
CA GLY A 44 -12.06 10.04 24.70
C GLY A 44 -12.19 11.29 25.58
N ASP A 45 -11.10 12.03 25.81
CA ASP A 45 -11.09 13.30 26.56
C ASP A 45 -11.10 14.55 25.65
N GLY A 46 -11.48 14.36 24.38
CA GLY A 46 -11.47 15.40 23.35
C GLY A 46 -10.12 15.57 22.64
N ARG A 47 -9.08 14.82 23.01
CA ARG A 47 -7.80 14.79 22.28
C ARG A 47 -7.80 13.72 21.19
N THR A 48 -7.14 14.04 20.08
CA THR A 48 -6.91 13.13 18.95
C THR A 48 -5.42 13.02 18.69
N GLU A 49 -4.90 11.81 18.65
CA GLU A 49 -3.55 11.49 18.20
C GLU A 49 -3.57 11.20 16.70
N TYR A 50 -2.49 11.53 16.01
CA TYR A 50 -2.32 11.24 14.59
C TYR A 50 -1.02 10.48 14.37
N MET A 51 -1.05 9.57 13.41
CA MET A 51 0.09 8.76 13.03
C MET A 51 0.18 8.68 11.51
N VAL A 52 1.41 8.68 11.00
CA VAL A 52 1.69 8.33 9.60
C VAL A 52 2.56 7.09 9.55
N ALA A 53 2.38 6.27 8.52
CA ALA A 53 3.15 5.05 8.32
C ALA A 53 3.27 4.70 6.83
N SER A 54 4.24 3.88 6.47
CA SER A 54 4.36 3.37 5.09
C SER A 54 3.25 2.38 4.73
N GLU A 55 2.65 1.70 5.71
CA GLU A 55 1.63 0.66 5.51
C GLU A 55 0.51 0.78 6.56
N SER A 56 -0.73 0.45 6.17
CA SER A 56 -1.92 0.52 7.04
C SER A 56 -1.83 -0.40 8.26
N VAL A 57 -1.17 -1.56 8.13
CA VAL A 57 -1.01 -2.54 9.22
C VAL A 57 -0.32 -1.96 10.45
N ALA A 58 0.53 -0.94 10.29
CA ALA A 58 1.17 -0.26 11.42
C ALA A 58 0.14 0.54 12.25
N LEU A 59 -0.88 1.10 11.60
CA LEU A 59 -1.98 1.79 12.26
C LEU A 59 -2.84 0.77 13.02
N ASP A 60 -3.22 -0.32 12.35
CA ASP A 60 -4.06 -1.38 12.91
C ASP A 60 -3.43 -1.99 14.17
N THR A 61 -2.12 -2.26 14.12
CA THR A 61 -1.37 -2.86 15.24
C THR A 61 -1.36 -1.98 16.49
N LEU A 62 -1.44 -0.65 16.32
CA LEU A 62 -1.41 0.32 17.41
C LEU A 62 -2.82 0.86 17.77
N GLY A 63 -3.88 0.32 17.16
CA GLY A 63 -5.25 0.76 17.39
C GLY A 63 -5.55 2.17 16.88
N PHE A 64 -4.86 2.61 15.83
CA PHE A 64 -5.21 3.81 15.08
C PHE A 64 -6.25 3.47 14.01
N GLU A 65 -7.27 4.31 13.88
CA GLU A 65 -8.22 4.27 12.78
C GLU A 65 -7.53 4.79 11.51
N PHE A 66 -7.59 3.99 10.43
CA PHE A 66 -7.16 4.43 9.11
C PHE A 66 -8.04 5.57 8.60
N LEU A 67 -7.45 6.71 8.27
CA LEU A 67 -8.17 7.83 7.65
C LEU A 67 -8.13 7.73 6.12
N ARG A 68 -6.91 7.74 5.56
CA ARG A 68 -6.66 7.71 4.11
C ARG A 68 -5.17 7.63 3.81
N ASP A 69 -4.84 7.29 2.58
CA ASP A 69 -3.53 7.54 2.01
C ASP A 69 -3.24 9.06 1.94
N VAL A 70 -1.97 9.43 2.16
CA VAL A 70 -1.47 10.78 1.85
C VAL A 70 -1.40 10.91 0.34
N ALA A 71 -2.01 11.96 -0.20
CA ALA A 71 -2.15 12.13 -1.64
C ALA A 71 -0.79 12.46 -2.30
N PRO A 72 -0.62 12.18 -3.61
CA PRO A 72 0.59 12.58 -4.33
C PRO A 72 0.85 14.09 -4.21
N GLY A 73 2.07 14.46 -3.83
CA GLY A 73 2.47 15.86 -3.60
C GLY A 73 1.89 16.53 -2.35
N GLU A 74 1.05 15.84 -1.58
CA GLU A 74 0.46 16.39 -0.37
C GLU A 74 1.47 16.45 0.78
N ALA A 75 1.38 17.53 1.56
CA ALA A 75 1.97 17.64 2.87
C ALA A 75 0.88 17.65 3.96
N VAL A 76 1.12 16.88 5.01
CA VAL A 76 0.36 16.81 6.25
C VAL A 76 1.20 17.49 7.33
N TYR A 77 0.57 18.33 8.15
CA TYR A 77 1.18 18.99 9.30
C TYR A 77 0.30 18.81 10.52
N ILE A 78 0.87 18.27 11.59
CA ILE A 78 0.20 18.06 12.87
C ILE A 78 0.95 18.89 13.92
N THR A 79 0.26 19.86 14.50
CA THR A 79 0.85 20.73 15.54
C THR A 79 1.08 19.95 16.83
N GLU A 80 1.96 20.46 17.71
CA GLU A 80 2.14 19.93 19.08
C GLU A 80 0.84 19.93 19.92
N LYS A 81 -0.15 20.73 19.52
CA LYS A 81 -1.48 20.80 20.15
C LYS A 81 -2.47 19.77 19.59
N GLY A 82 -2.07 18.94 18.63
CA GLY A 82 -2.91 17.92 18.01
C GLY A 82 -3.84 18.43 16.91
N GLN A 83 -3.62 19.63 16.36
CA GLN A 83 -4.36 20.12 15.20
C GLN A 83 -3.76 19.60 13.89
N LEU A 84 -4.60 19.03 13.03
CA LEU A 84 -4.24 18.51 11.70
C LEU A 84 -4.48 19.56 10.62
N PHE A 85 -3.48 19.78 9.77
CA PHE A 85 -3.53 20.61 8.58
C PHE A 85 -3.00 19.80 7.39
N THR A 86 -3.57 20.00 6.19
CA THR A 86 -3.05 19.40 4.96
C THR A 86 -3.03 20.40 3.82
N ARG A 87 -2.11 20.22 2.87
CA ARG A 87 -1.97 21.10 1.71
C ARG A 87 -1.34 20.37 0.53
N GLN A 88 -1.80 20.68 -0.68
CA GLN A 88 -1.11 20.30 -1.91
C GLN A 88 0.14 21.17 -2.08
N CYS A 89 1.30 20.52 -2.25
CA CYS A 89 2.63 21.12 -2.36
C CYS A 89 3.36 20.67 -3.63
N ALA A 90 2.62 20.25 -4.66
CA ALA A 90 3.17 19.95 -5.97
C ALA A 90 2.19 20.36 -7.07
N ASP A 91 2.77 20.83 -8.18
CA ASP A 91 2.02 21.07 -9.41
C ASP A 91 1.78 19.75 -10.13
N ASN A 92 0.57 19.58 -10.68
CA ASN A 92 0.16 18.40 -11.47
C ASN A 92 0.43 17.05 -10.76
N PRO A 93 -0.10 16.83 -9.55
CA PRO A 93 0.06 15.56 -8.84
C PRO A 93 -0.61 14.41 -9.60
N VAL A 94 0.07 13.27 -9.70
CA VAL A 94 -0.43 12.05 -10.37
C VAL A 94 -0.22 10.85 -9.45
N SER A 95 -1.13 9.88 -9.50
CA SER A 95 -0.97 8.62 -8.76
C SER A 95 -0.34 7.56 -9.64
N ASN A 96 0.94 7.27 -9.40
CA ASN A 96 1.74 6.22 -10.04
C ASN A 96 2.34 5.31 -8.96
N PRO A 97 1.52 4.55 -8.22
CA PRO A 97 1.98 3.75 -7.11
C PRO A 97 2.98 2.68 -7.57
N CYS A 98 3.97 2.40 -6.73
CA CYS A 98 5.01 1.42 -7.02
C CYS A 98 4.42 0.01 -7.17
N LEU A 99 4.44 -0.55 -8.38
CA LEU A 99 3.91 -1.88 -8.66
C LEU A 99 4.60 -2.99 -7.84
N PHE A 100 5.89 -2.81 -7.51
CA PHE A 100 6.65 -3.76 -6.70
C PHE A 100 6.13 -3.92 -5.27
N GLU A 101 5.43 -2.92 -4.72
CA GLU A 101 4.76 -3.03 -3.42
C GLU A 101 3.69 -4.13 -3.47
N TYR A 102 2.87 -4.14 -4.52
CA TYR A 102 1.83 -5.15 -4.71
C TYR A 102 2.39 -6.53 -5.02
N VAL A 103 3.47 -6.61 -5.81
CA VAL A 103 4.08 -7.90 -6.18
C VAL A 103 4.75 -8.57 -4.99
N TYR A 104 5.49 -7.82 -4.16
CA TYR A 104 6.41 -8.44 -3.22
C TYR A 104 6.59 -7.70 -1.89
N PHE A 105 6.84 -6.38 -1.90
CA PHE A 105 7.36 -5.70 -0.70
C PHE A 105 6.33 -5.53 0.41
N ALA A 106 5.10 -5.11 0.07
CA ALA A 106 4.09 -4.82 1.07
C ALA A 106 3.55 -6.10 1.70
N ARG A 107 3.07 -6.00 2.94
CA ARG A 107 2.40 -7.13 3.59
C ARG A 107 1.02 -7.34 2.94
N PRO A 108 0.54 -8.61 2.83
CA PRO A 108 -0.71 -8.90 2.12
C PRO A 108 -1.96 -8.33 2.81
N ASP A 109 -1.89 -8.10 4.12
CA ASP A 109 -2.90 -7.47 4.97
C ASP A 109 -2.97 -5.94 4.82
N SER A 110 -2.01 -5.32 4.11
CA SER A 110 -2.00 -3.89 3.87
C SER A 110 -2.94 -3.46 2.74
N PHE A 111 -3.45 -2.23 2.85
CA PHE A 111 -4.13 -1.49 1.78
C PHE A 111 -3.24 -0.34 1.35
N ILE A 112 -2.91 -0.29 0.05
CA ILE A 112 -2.11 0.78 -0.55
C ILE A 112 -2.92 1.44 -1.64
N ASP A 113 -3.18 2.75 -1.50
CA ASP A 113 -3.99 3.54 -2.43
C ASP A 113 -5.35 2.86 -2.72
N LYS A 114 -6.01 2.42 -1.64
CA LYS A 114 -7.30 1.69 -1.62
C LYS A 114 -7.30 0.30 -2.25
N ILE A 115 -6.13 -0.21 -2.66
CA ILE A 115 -6.00 -1.55 -3.23
C ILE A 115 -5.50 -2.52 -2.16
N SER A 116 -6.26 -3.58 -1.92
CA SER A 116 -5.82 -4.71 -1.09
C SER A 116 -4.66 -5.44 -1.76
N VAL A 117 -3.51 -5.49 -1.08
CA VAL A 117 -2.32 -6.21 -1.57
C VAL A 117 -2.61 -7.69 -1.78
N TYR A 118 -3.33 -8.33 -0.84
CA TYR A 118 -3.80 -9.70 -0.99
C TYR A 118 -4.60 -9.92 -2.28
N SER A 119 -5.59 -9.06 -2.53
CA SER A 119 -6.48 -9.20 -3.69
C SER A 119 -5.73 -8.98 -5.00
N ALA A 120 -4.80 -8.02 -5.03
CA ALA A 120 -3.91 -7.79 -6.16
C ALA A 120 -3.07 -9.04 -6.47
N ARG A 121 -2.47 -9.68 -5.46
CA ARG A 121 -1.70 -10.92 -5.63
C ARG A 121 -2.55 -12.10 -6.09
N VAL A 122 -3.80 -12.19 -5.62
CA VAL A 122 -4.76 -13.19 -6.11
C VAL A 122 -5.04 -12.99 -7.60
N ASN A 123 -5.30 -11.75 -8.02
CA ASN A 123 -5.57 -11.42 -9.42
C ASN A 123 -4.36 -11.69 -10.32
N MET A 124 -3.15 -11.37 -9.85
CA MET A 124 -1.90 -11.71 -10.56
C MET A 124 -1.77 -13.22 -10.76
N GLY A 125 -2.04 -14.03 -9.73
CA GLY A 125 -2.05 -15.49 -9.82
C GLY A 125 -3.10 -16.00 -10.82
N THR A 126 -4.30 -15.41 -10.83
CA THR A 126 -5.36 -15.73 -11.80
C THR A 126 -4.92 -15.43 -13.24
N LYS A 127 -4.35 -14.24 -13.50
CA LYS A 127 -3.86 -13.87 -14.83
C LYS A 127 -2.70 -14.73 -15.30
N LEU A 128 -1.82 -15.14 -14.38
CA LEU A 128 -0.76 -16.09 -14.70
C LEU A 128 -1.32 -17.47 -15.05
N GLY A 129 -2.31 -17.97 -14.30
CA GLY A 129 -3.00 -19.23 -14.59
C GLY A 129 -3.72 -19.21 -15.94
N GLU A 130 -4.45 -18.13 -16.26
CA GLU A 130 -5.08 -17.93 -17.57
C GLU A 130 -4.06 -17.91 -18.71
N LYS A 131 -2.88 -17.32 -18.48
CA LYS A 131 -1.78 -17.30 -19.46
C LYS A 131 -1.20 -18.70 -19.68
N ILE A 132 -0.87 -19.43 -18.61
CA ILE A 132 -0.35 -20.80 -18.69
C ILE A 132 -1.34 -21.71 -19.40
N ALA A 133 -2.63 -21.64 -19.05
CA ALA A 133 -3.66 -22.46 -19.69
C ALA A 133 -3.84 -22.18 -21.19
N ARG A 134 -3.46 -20.99 -21.67
CA ARG A 134 -3.51 -20.61 -23.09
C ARG A 134 -2.24 -21.01 -23.85
N GLU A 135 -1.07 -20.89 -23.20
CA GLU A 135 0.22 -21.00 -23.87
C GLU A 135 0.85 -22.39 -23.73
N TRP A 136 0.50 -23.14 -22.67
CA TRP A 136 1.09 -24.43 -22.31
C TRP A 136 0.00 -25.53 -22.25
N ASP A 137 -0.91 -25.55 -23.22
CA ASP A 137 -2.01 -26.52 -23.26
C ASP A 137 -1.55 -27.94 -23.63
N ASP A 138 -0.33 -28.06 -24.15
CA ASP A 138 0.35 -29.28 -24.56
C ASP A 138 1.27 -29.88 -23.48
N LEU A 139 1.50 -29.15 -22.37
CA LEU A 139 2.33 -29.61 -21.27
C LEU A 139 1.53 -30.41 -20.24
N ASP A 140 2.08 -31.55 -19.81
CA ASP A 140 1.57 -32.32 -18.69
C ASP A 140 2.13 -31.77 -17.37
N ILE A 141 1.28 -31.11 -16.58
CA ILE A 141 1.65 -30.47 -15.31
C ILE A 141 1.00 -31.24 -14.16
N ASP A 142 1.80 -32.03 -13.45
CA ASP A 142 1.34 -32.85 -12.32
C ASP A 142 0.97 -32.01 -11.09
N VAL A 143 1.79 -31.01 -10.76
CA VAL A 143 1.64 -30.23 -9.52
C VAL A 143 2.17 -28.81 -9.67
N VAL A 144 1.48 -27.88 -9.00
CA VAL A 144 1.94 -26.49 -8.84
C VAL A 144 2.47 -26.31 -7.44
N ILE A 145 3.78 -26.07 -7.31
CA ILE A 145 4.44 -25.88 -6.01
C ILE A 145 4.81 -24.40 -5.85
N PRO A 146 4.26 -23.70 -4.84
CA PRO A 146 4.64 -22.31 -4.59
C PRO A 146 6.00 -22.20 -3.91
N HIS A 147 6.76 -21.15 -4.25
CA HIS A 147 7.93 -20.78 -3.46
C HIS A 147 7.49 -20.07 -2.16
N PRO A 148 8.01 -20.46 -0.98
CA PRO A 148 7.64 -19.86 0.29
C PRO A 148 8.06 -18.37 0.38
N GLY A 149 7.31 -17.58 1.15
CA GLY A 149 7.63 -16.18 1.46
C GLY A 149 6.63 -15.17 0.89
N ASN A 150 6.43 -15.13 -0.43
CA ASN A 150 5.66 -14.06 -1.08
C ASN A 150 4.67 -14.59 -2.14
N LEU A 151 3.79 -15.50 -1.70
CA LEU A 151 2.90 -16.21 -2.62
C LEU A 151 1.92 -15.28 -3.34
N LEU A 152 1.98 -15.35 -4.68
CA LEU A 152 0.81 -15.17 -5.52
C LEU A 152 -0.17 -16.30 -5.17
N ARG A 153 -1.26 -15.96 -4.49
CA ARG A 153 -2.35 -16.90 -4.26
C ARG A 153 -3.20 -16.98 -5.50
N TYR A 154 -3.88 -18.09 -5.72
CA TYR A 154 -4.90 -18.21 -6.74
C TYR A 154 -6.25 -18.49 -6.08
N ARG A 155 -7.33 -18.06 -6.73
CA ARG A 155 -8.70 -18.35 -6.29
C ARG A 155 -9.48 -18.92 -7.48
N ALA A 156 -9.69 -20.22 -7.50
CA ALA A 156 -10.74 -20.86 -8.30
C ALA A 156 -12.05 -20.89 -7.49
N GLY A 157 -13.00 -20.02 -7.84
CA GLY A 157 -14.32 -19.97 -7.20
C GLY A 157 -14.32 -19.38 -5.78
N ASN A 158 -15.12 -19.91 -4.85
CA ASN A 158 -15.35 -19.31 -3.52
C ASN A 158 -14.44 -19.83 -2.39
N ARG A 159 -13.37 -20.55 -2.71
CA ARG A 159 -12.40 -21.06 -1.73
C ARG A 159 -10.96 -20.69 -2.17
N PRO A 160 -10.05 -20.38 -1.24
CA PRO A 160 -8.62 -20.32 -1.57
C PRO A 160 -8.14 -21.74 -1.88
N VAL A 161 -7.83 -22.02 -3.14
CA VAL A 161 -7.34 -23.33 -3.59
C VAL A 161 -6.11 -23.10 -4.46
N PHE A 162 -5.04 -23.85 -4.16
CA PHE A 162 -3.87 -23.97 -5.03
C PHE A 162 -4.30 -24.61 -6.36
N TRP A 163 -3.85 -24.06 -7.49
CA TRP A 163 -4.14 -24.62 -8.82
C TRP A 163 -3.78 -26.09 -8.83
N THR A 164 -4.76 -26.89 -9.16
CA THR A 164 -4.55 -28.26 -9.54
C THR A 164 -5.42 -28.47 -10.78
N SER A 165 -4.79 -28.89 -11.87
CA SER A 165 -5.34 -28.94 -13.23
C SER A 165 -6.56 -29.87 -13.30
N ARG A 166 -7.29 -29.84 -14.42
CA ARG A 166 -8.58 -30.54 -14.61
C ARG A 166 -8.59 -31.94 -13.96
N THR A 167 -9.31 -32.04 -12.85
CA THR A 167 -9.49 -33.24 -12.01
C THR A 167 -8.30 -33.61 -11.11
N VAL A 168 -7.93 -32.78 -10.14
CA VAL A 168 -7.02 -33.23 -9.09
C VAL A 168 -7.76 -33.86 -7.91
N ARG A 169 -7.62 -35.18 -7.83
CA ARG A 169 -7.79 -35.94 -6.59
C ARG A 169 -6.60 -35.65 -5.69
N VAL A 170 -6.89 -35.01 -4.57
CA VAL A 170 -6.04 -35.01 -3.38
C VAL A 170 -6.08 -36.44 -2.82
N LEU A 171 -4.91 -37.05 -2.60
CA LEU A 171 -4.76 -38.03 -1.52
C LEU A 171 -4.69 -37.27 -0.20
#